data_AF-A0A1I8IAC0-F1
#
_entry.id   AF-A0A1I8IAC0-F1
#
_cell.length_a   1.000
_cell.length_b   1.000
_cell.length_c   1.000
_cell.angle_alpha   90.00
_cell.angle_beta   90.00
_cell.angle_gamma   90.00
#
_symmetry.space_group_name_H-M   'P 1'
#
loop_
_entity.id
_entity.type
_entity.pdbx_description
1 polymer ?
#
loop_
_entity_poly.entity_id
_entity_poly.type
_entity_poly.pdbx_seq_one_letter_code
_entity_poly.pdbx_strand_id
1 'polypeptide(L)'
;KLHQSAAVSDLVGRDPQLATVYDVRDVTSEAFPTPWTGEANNRDQNSPPLLRVCPAAFGYGFCGGTVDGYGLFDYFTMGRRQSSVLINLIRDIMGPVTPADQACHGTKQICMNAGRIMWSDIPFMSNTVPTQIMRIGQLFITALPAEMTTMSGRRLVEHLKRTSGFPKNGKVQLNGLSNGYFFYVTTEHEYNVSNTVMMKLS
;
A
#
# COMPACT_ATOMS: atom_id res chain seq x y z
N LYS A 1 -1.46 26.05 -5.90
CA LYS A 1 -2.91 25.86 -6.14
C LYS A 1 -3.25 24.43 -5.72
N LEU A 2 -4.08 24.28 -4.67
CA LEU A 2 -4.65 23.03 -4.13
C LEU A 2 -3.65 21.95 -3.65
N HIS A 3 -2.92 22.25 -2.57
CA HIS A 3 -2.43 21.24 -1.62
C HIS A 3 -3.06 21.53 -0.27
N GLN A 4 -4.34 21.21 -0.12
CA GLN A 4 -4.92 20.96 1.20
C GLN A 4 -5.25 19.49 1.20
N SER A 5 -4.62 18.73 2.12
CA SER A 5 -5.00 17.34 2.39
C SER A 5 -6.47 17.33 2.75
N ALA A 6 -7.29 16.92 1.81
CA ALA A 6 -8.70 16.78 2.06
C ALA A 6 -8.91 15.46 2.81
N ALA A 7 -9.51 15.55 4.00
CA ALA A 7 -9.75 14.44 4.90
C ALA A 7 -11.17 13.93 4.74
N VAL A 8 -11.45 12.71 5.22
CA VAL A 8 -12.82 12.17 5.27
C VAL A 8 -13.75 13.08 6.09
N SER A 9 -13.21 13.81 7.06
CA SER A 9 -13.92 14.86 7.80
C SER A 9 -14.44 15.99 6.91
N ASP A 10 -13.82 16.25 5.76
CA ASP A 10 -14.26 17.29 4.83
C ASP A 10 -15.47 16.85 4.00
N LEU A 11 -15.75 15.55 3.98
CA LEU A 11 -16.98 14.97 3.43
C LEU A 11 -18.13 14.95 4.45
N VAL A 12 -17.89 15.41 5.68
CA VAL A 12 -18.78 15.24 6.84
C VAL A 12 -19.35 16.59 7.27
N GLY A 13 -20.68 16.75 7.12
CA GLY A 13 -21.43 17.91 7.60
C GLY A 13 -21.74 18.96 6.52
N ARG A 14 -23.01 19.42 6.53
CA ARG A 14 -23.72 20.22 5.49
C ARG A 14 -24.10 19.40 4.28
N ASP A 15 -25.39 19.29 3.96
CA ASP A 15 -25.91 18.56 2.80
C ASP A 15 -25.05 18.75 1.54
N PRO A 16 -24.46 17.65 1.01
CA PRO A 16 -24.33 17.56 -0.43
C PRO A 16 -24.87 16.20 -0.88
N GLN A 17 -25.67 16.17 -1.94
CA GLN A 17 -25.99 14.90 -2.58
C GLN A 17 -24.74 14.27 -3.23
N LEU A 18 -23.68 15.06 -3.46
CA LEU A 18 -22.43 14.65 -4.07
C LEU A 18 -21.23 15.44 -3.51
N ALA A 19 -20.18 14.75 -3.04
CA ALA A 19 -18.90 15.35 -2.67
C ALA A 19 -17.74 14.45 -3.08
N THR A 20 -16.56 15.03 -3.34
CA THR A 20 -15.37 14.26 -3.75
C THR A 20 -14.13 14.85 -3.13
N VAL A 21 -13.25 13.96 -2.68
CA VAL A 21 -11.94 14.27 -2.15
C VAL A 21 -10.94 13.43 -2.94
N TYR A 22 -9.93 14.09 -3.49
CA TYR A 22 -8.85 13.48 -4.24
C TYR A 22 -7.53 14.00 -3.69
N ASP A 23 -6.63 13.09 -3.35
CA ASP A 23 -5.32 13.42 -2.78
C ASP A 23 -4.23 12.57 -3.43
N VAL A 24 -3.06 13.16 -3.59
CA VAL A 24 -1.91 12.54 -4.24
C VAL A 24 -0.72 12.71 -3.31
N ARG A 25 -0.15 11.59 -2.87
CA ARG A 25 0.92 11.58 -1.86
C ARG A 25 2.11 10.78 -2.32
N ASP A 26 3.30 11.31 -2.07
CA ASP A 26 4.53 10.52 -2.12
C ASP A 26 4.64 9.70 -0.85
N VAL A 27 4.35 8.40 -0.94
CA VAL A 27 4.28 7.51 0.22
C VAL A 27 5.65 7.25 0.87
N THR A 28 6.76 7.55 0.19
CA THR A 28 8.10 7.41 0.75
C THR A 28 8.45 8.54 1.72
N SER A 29 7.76 9.68 1.59
CA SER A 29 7.90 10.83 2.50
C SER A 29 6.96 10.77 3.71
N GLU A 30 5.97 9.87 3.67
CA GLU A 30 4.95 9.74 4.71
C GLU A 30 5.45 8.95 5.92
N ALA A 31 4.96 9.34 7.10
CA ALA A 31 5.30 8.71 8.36
C ALA A 31 4.02 8.37 9.13
N PHE A 32 3.91 7.12 9.57
CA PHE A 32 2.68 6.58 10.16
C PHE A 32 2.89 6.28 11.65
N PRO A 33 1.99 6.73 12.55
CA PRO A 33 2.09 6.39 13.98
C PRO A 33 1.91 4.88 14.21
N THR A 34 2.55 4.35 15.27
CA THR A 34 2.30 2.99 15.78
C THR A 34 1.67 3.04 17.17
N PRO A 35 0.68 2.22 17.53
CA PRO A 35 -0.23 1.59 16.59
C PRO A 35 -0.86 2.66 15.69
N TRP A 36 -1.15 2.33 14.44
CA TRP A 36 -1.80 3.28 13.54
C TRP A 36 -3.24 3.50 14.02
N THR A 37 -3.44 4.58 14.77
CA THR A 37 -4.75 5.00 15.32
C THR A 37 -5.48 5.99 14.42
N GLY A 38 -4.84 6.47 13.35
CA GLY A 38 -5.41 7.42 12.38
C GLY A 38 -5.30 8.90 12.77
N GLU A 39 -4.69 9.24 13.91
CA GLU A 39 -4.50 10.63 14.37
C GLU A 39 -3.01 10.99 14.43
N ALA A 40 -2.59 12.03 13.69
CA ALA A 40 -1.22 12.52 13.65
C ALA A 40 -0.94 13.69 14.60
N ASN A 41 -1.99 14.28 15.20
CA ASN A 41 -1.94 15.63 15.75
C ASN A 41 -2.01 15.65 17.28
N ASN A 42 -1.02 15.05 17.96
CA ASN A 42 -0.59 15.38 19.33
C ASN A 42 0.55 14.42 19.70
N ARG A 43 1.80 14.90 19.75
CA ARG A 43 2.95 14.06 20.09
C ARG A 43 3.77 14.63 21.24
N ASP A 44 3.79 13.90 22.34
CA ASP A 44 4.75 14.05 23.44
C ASP A 44 6.03 13.23 23.16
N GLN A 45 7.09 13.46 23.93
CA GLN A 45 8.40 12.76 23.78
C GLN A 45 8.34 11.23 24.00
N ASN A 46 7.24 10.72 24.59
CA ASN A 46 6.96 9.28 24.73
C ASN A 46 6.16 8.69 23.54
N SER A 47 6.12 9.41 22.42
CA SER A 47 5.37 8.94 21.25
C SER A 47 6.01 7.67 20.65
N PRO A 48 5.21 6.66 20.32
CA PRO A 48 5.67 5.43 19.70
C PRO A 48 6.34 5.66 18.33
N PRO A 49 7.23 4.74 17.88
CA PRO A 49 8.03 4.93 16.67
C PRO A 49 7.15 5.13 15.43
N LEU A 50 7.62 6.00 14.53
CA LEU A 50 6.98 6.20 13.23
C LEU A 50 7.38 5.07 12.28
N LEU A 51 6.40 4.45 11.64
CA LEU A 51 6.64 3.57 10.51
C LEU A 51 6.82 4.40 9.24
N ARG A 52 7.69 3.93 8.37
CA ARG A 52 7.89 4.47 7.03
C ARG A 52 7.67 3.39 5.99
N VAL A 53 7.28 3.79 4.78
CA VAL A 53 7.14 2.86 3.67
C VAL A 53 8.52 2.48 3.15
N CYS A 54 8.77 1.18 2.99
CA CYS A 54 9.96 0.69 2.30
C CYS A 54 9.92 1.04 0.81
N PRO A 55 11.08 1.22 0.16
CA PRO A 55 11.17 1.27 -1.30
C PRO A 55 10.42 0.09 -1.94
N ALA A 56 9.87 0.31 -3.13
CA ALA A 56 9.10 -0.73 -3.83
C ALA A 56 9.95 -1.98 -4.11
N ALA A 57 9.47 -3.17 -3.74
CA ALA A 57 10.14 -4.41 -4.11
C ALA A 57 9.17 -5.59 -4.25
N PHE A 58 9.39 -6.46 -5.23
CA PHE A 58 8.61 -7.69 -5.38
C PHE A 58 9.26 -8.85 -4.63
N GLY A 59 8.45 -9.65 -3.96
CA GLY A 59 8.92 -10.85 -3.28
C GLY A 59 9.01 -12.06 -4.21
N TYR A 60 9.71 -13.10 -3.76
CA TYR A 60 9.74 -14.39 -4.48
C TYR A 60 8.35 -15.00 -4.70
N GLY A 61 7.39 -14.76 -3.81
CA GLY A 61 6.01 -15.19 -3.97
C GLY A 61 5.31 -14.50 -5.15
N PHE A 62 5.65 -13.24 -5.43
CA PHE A 62 5.13 -12.52 -6.60
C PHE A 62 5.64 -13.12 -7.91
N CYS A 63 6.94 -13.43 -7.99
CA CYS A 63 7.54 -14.04 -9.17
C CYS A 63 6.99 -15.44 -9.49
N GLY A 64 6.34 -16.11 -8.51
CA GLY A 64 5.71 -17.42 -8.66
C GLY A 64 4.28 -17.39 -9.19
N GLY A 65 3.68 -16.20 -9.35
CA GLY A 65 2.30 -16.05 -9.77
C GLY A 65 1.28 -16.59 -8.75
N THR A 66 0.08 -16.84 -9.24
CA THR A 66 -1.06 -17.33 -8.47
C THR A 66 -1.60 -18.64 -9.05
N VAL A 67 -2.57 -19.27 -8.38
CA VAL A 67 -3.28 -20.43 -8.93
C VAL A 67 -4.11 -20.08 -10.17
N ASP A 68 -4.49 -18.80 -10.30
CA ASP A 68 -5.25 -18.27 -11.43
C ASP A 68 -4.34 -17.89 -12.62
N GLY A 69 -3.02 -17.88 -12.41
CA GLY A 69 -2.01 -17.57 -13.41
C GLY A 69 -0.62 -17.80 -12.86
N TYR A 70 0.02 -18.90 -13.29
CA TYR A 70 1.35 -19.27 -12.84
C TYR A 70 2.41 -18.27 -13.31
N GLY A 71 3.46 -18.10 -12.51
CA GLY A 71 4.62 -17.31 -12.88
C GLY A 71 5.31 -17.89 -14.13
N LEU A 72 6.05 -17.03 -14.85
CA LEU A 72 6.73 -17.38 -16.10
C LEU A 72 7.84 -18.43 -15.94
N PHE A 73 8.25 -18.77 -14.72
CA PHE A 73 9.32 -19.74 -14.44
C PHE A 73 8.97 -20.65 -13.27
N ASP A 74 9.00 -21.96 -13.50
CA ASP A 74 8.72 -23.03 -12.51
C ASP A 74 9.60 -22.97 -11.25
N TYR A 75 10.71 -22.23 -11.31
CA TYR A 75 11.57 -22.01 -10.16
C TYR A 75 10.86 -21.22 -9.04
N PHE A 76 9.99 -20.29 -9.41
CA PHE A 76 9.22 -19.51 -8.46
C PHE A 76 7.91 -20.22 -8.13
N THR A 77 7.70 -20.50 -6.84
CA THR A 77 6.45 -21.07 -6.33
C THR A 77 5.81 -20.13 -5.33
N MET A 78 4.48 -20.21 -5.23
CA MET A 78 3.73 -19.39 -4.28
C MET A 78 4.21 -19.62 -2.85
N GLY A 79 4.45 -18.54 -2.10
CA GLY A 79 4.92 -18.61 -0.72
C GLY A 79 6.40 -18.99 -0.55
N ARG A 80 7.19 -19.12 -1.62
CA ARG A 80 8.62 -19.40 -1.53
C ARG A 80 9.36 -18.28 -0.79
N ARG A 81 10.14 -18.66 0.22
CA ARG A 81 11.01 -17.77 1.02
C ARG A 81 12.49 -18.11 0.91
N GLN A 82 12.84 -19.04 0.05
CA GLN A 82 14.23 -19.39 -0.20
C GLN A 82 14.67 -18.72 -1.48
N SER A 83 15.70 -17.89 -1.37
CA SER A 83 16.34 -17.26 -2.51
C SER A 83 17.27 -18.26 -3.22
N SER A 84 17.67 -17.93 -4.45
CA SER A 84 18.70 -18.67 -5.20
C SER A 84 19.84 -17.74 -5.53
N VAL A 85 21.07 -18.25 -5.46
CA VAL A 85 22.28 -17.50 -5.82
C VAL A 85 22.19 -17.00 -7.27
N LEU A 86 21.75 -17.85 -8.20
CA LEU A 86 21.63 -17.48 -9.61
C LEU A 86 20.57 -16.40 -9.83
N ILE A 87 19.40 -16.53 -9.19
CA ILE A 87 18.31 -15.55 -9.34
C ILE A 87 18.66 -14.23 -8.66
N ASN A 88 19.32 -14.28 -7.49
CA ASN A 88 19.82 -13.08 -6.81
C ASN A 88 20.85 -12.35 -7.66
N LEU A 89 21.76 -13.09 -8.33
CA LEU A 89 22.74 -12.48 -9.24
C LEU A 89 22.07 -11.74 -10.41
N ILE A 90 21.10 -12.39 -11.07
CA ILE A 90 20.35 -11.77 -12.18
C ILE A 90 19.56 -10.56 -11.69
N ARG A 91 18.91 -10.65 -10.52
CA ARG A 91 18.22 -9.54 -9.88
C ARG A 91 19.17 -8.36 -9.63
N ASP A 92 20.33 -8.63 -9.05
CA ASP A 92 21.26 -7.58 -8.62
C ASP A 92 21.93 -6.86 -9.80
N ILE A 93 21.99 -7.50 -10.99
CA ILE A 93 22.36 -6.83 -12.25
C ILE A 93 21.32 -5.77 -12.64
N MET A 94 20.02 -6.04 -12.45
CA MET A 94 18.94 -5.12 -12.81
C MET A 94 18.70 -4.03 -11.76
N GLY A 95 18.81 -4.39 -10.48
CA GLY A 95 18.56 -3.49 -9.36
C GLY A 95 19.07 -4.11 -8.05
N PRO A 96 20.22 -3.66 -7.52
CA PRO A 96 20.86 -4.29 -6.38
C PRO A 96 19.98 -4.20 -5.13
N VAL A 97 19.85 -5.31 -4.41
CA VAL A 97 19.21 -5.35 -3.09
C VAL A 97 20.25 -5.13 -2.01
N THR A 98 20.14 -4.03 -1.27
CA THR A 98 21.03 -3.78 -0.13
C THR A 98 20.53 -4.51 1.12
N PRO A 99 21.42 -4.76 2.11
CA PRO A 99 20.99 -5.30 3.40
C PRO A 99 19.91 -4.45 4.08
N ALA A 100 19.93 -3.12 3.86
CA ALA A 100 18.91 -2.20 4.36
C ALA A 100 17.54 -2.43 3.70
N ASP A 101 17.49 -2.67 2.37
CA ASP A 101 16.23 -2.98 1.68
C ASP A 101 15.63 -4.29 2.20
N GLN A 102 16.48 -5.32 2.38
CA GLN A 102 16.06 -6.61 2.89
C GLN A 102 15.58 -6.51 4.35
N ALA A 103 16.27 -5.74 5.20
CA ALA A 103 15.86 -5.49 6.57
C ALA A 103 14.50 -4.75 6.63
N CYS A 104 14.30 -3.74 5.78
CA CYS A 104 13.04 -2.99 5.69
C CYS A 104 11.86 -3.94 5.39
N HIS A 105 12.00 -4.76 4.34
CA HIS A 105 10.99 -5.73 3.94
C HIS A 105 10.84 -6.92 4.90
N GLY A 106 11.77 -7.13 5.83
CA GLY A 106 11.71 -8.14 6.88
C GLY A 106 11.62 -9.56 6.33
N THR A 107 10.48 -10.24 6.57
CA THR A 107 10.28 -11.64 6.19
C THR A 107 10.20 -11.88 4.68
N LYS A 108 9.93 -10.83 3.90
CA LYS A 108 9.86 -10.91 2.43
C LYS A 108 11.25 -11.07 1.83
N GLN A 109 11.50 -12.17 1.13
CA GLN A 109 12.68 -12.29 0.27
C GLN A 109 12.45 -11.55 -1.04
N ILE A 110 13.31 -10.59 -1.35
CA ILE A 110 13.17 -9.72 -2.53
C ILE A 110 13.64 -10.46 -3.79
N CYS A 111 12.71 -10.66 -4.73
CA CYS A 111 12.97 -11.18 -6.08
C CYS A 111 13.37 -10.05 -7.05
N MET A 112 12.82 -8.84 -6.87
CA MET A 112 13.11 -7.69 -7.73
C MET A 112 12.99 -6.38 -6.93
N ASN A 113 14.02 -5.54 -6.98
CA ASN A 113 14.04 -4.24 -6.31
C ASN A 113 13.45 -3.13 -7.21
N ALA A 114 12.14 -3.21 -7.45
CA ALA A 114 11.43 -2.35 -8.40
C ALA A 114 11.61 -0.84 -8.16
N GLY A 115 11.80 -0.41 -6.91
CA GLY A 115 11.99 1.00 -6.53
C GLY A 115 13.39 1.54 -6.82
N ARG A 116 14.36 0.68 -7.14
CA ARG A 116 15.71 1.08 -7.54
C ARG A 116 15.98 0.91 -9.04
N ILE A 117 15.04 0.36 -9.79
CA ILE A 117 15.16 0.21 -11.24
C ILE A 117 14.79 1.53 -11.91
N MET A 118 15.69 2.02 -12.75
CA MET A 118 15.47 3.21 -13.59
C MET A 118 15.64 2.81 -15.06
N TRP A 119 14.67 3.18 -15.90
CA TRP A 119 14.74 3.01 -17.34
C TRP A 119 14.84 4.38 -17.99
N SER A 120 16.01 4.72 -18.52
CA SER A 120 16.28 6.03 -19.14
C SER A 120 15.85 7.20 -18.25
N ASP A 121 16.29 7.17 -16.99
CA ASP A 121 15.95 8.13 -15.93
C ASP A 121 14.49 8.16 -15.46
N ILE A 122 13.65 7.24 -15.94
CA ILE A 122 12.26 7.07 -15.49
C ILE A 122 12.22 5.95 -14.43
N PRO A 123 11.67 6.21 -13.23
CA PRO A 123 11.54 5.17 -12.21
C PRO A 123 10.58 4.08 -12.68
N PHE A 124 10.96 2.82 -12.49
CA PHE A 124 10.14 1.68 -12.88
C PHE A 124 8.80 1.64 -12.11
N MET A 125 8.78 2.14 -10.87
CA MET A 125 7.57 2.31 -10.06
C MET A 125 7.44 3.75 -9.57
N SER A 126 6.21 4.27 -9.60
CA SER A 126 5.90 5.55 -8.97
C SER A 126 5.93 5.43 -7.44
N ASN A 127 6.43 6.46 -6.76
CA ASN A 127 6.26 6.65 -5.31
C ASN A 127 5.02 7.48 -4.97
N THR A 128 4.43 8.11 -6.00
CA THR A 128 3.30 9.02 -5.87
C THR A 128 2.00 8.25 -6.08
N VAL A 129 1.20 8.12 -5.03
CA VAL A 129 -0.02 7.30 -4.98
C VAL A 129 -1.26 8.21 -4.94
N PRO A 130 -2.17 8.11 -5.94
CA PRO A 130 -3.43 8.84 -5.93
C PRO A 130 -4.49 8.09 -5.13
N THR A 131 -5.21 8.79 -4.27
CA THR A 131 -6.33 8.26 -3.49
C THR A 131 -7.56 9.14 -3.66
N GLN A 132 -8.75 8.53 -3.65
CA GLN A 132 -9.99 9.26 -3.88
C GLN A 132 -11.13 8.70 -3.04
N ILE A 133 -11.95 9.59 -2.50
CA ILE A 133 -13.20 9.23 -1.84
C ILE A 133 -14.32 10.09 -2.42
N MET A 134 -15.34 9.44 -2.97
CA MET A 134 -16.54 10.08 -3.48
C MET A 134 -17.72 9.74 -2.57
N ARG A 135 -18.49 10.74 -2.17
CA ARG A 135 -19.74 10.59 -1.42
C ARG A 135 -20.91 10.89 -2.33
N ILE A 136 -21.87 9.96 -2.41
CA ILE A 136 -23.16 10.12 -3.09
C ILE A 136 -24.26 9.83 -2.06
N GLY A 137 -24.86 10.87 -1.48
CA GLY A 137 -25.80 10.72 -0.35
C GLY A 137 -25.18 9.97 0.83
N GLN A 138 -25.66 8.75 1.07
CA GLN A 138 -25.15 7.82 2.09
C GLN A 138 -24.09 6.84 1.58
N LEU A 139 -23.77 6.81 0.29
CA LEU A 139 -22.75 5.94 -0.30
C LEU A 139 -21.40 6.64 -0.35
N PHE A 140 -20.35 6.00 0.16
CA PHE A 140 -18.96 6.45 0.09
C PHE A 140 -18.17 5.44 -0.75
N ILE A 141 -17.73 5.86 -1.93
CA ILE A 141 -16.90 5.08 -2.83
C ILE A 141 -15.44 5.46 -2.58
N THR A 142 -14.65 4.52 -2.08
CA THR A 142 -13.22 4.70 -1.84
C THR A 142 -12.44 4.08 -2.99
N ALA A 143 -11.89 4.92 -3.86
CA ALA A 143 -11.06 4.52 -4.98
C ALA A 143 -9.62 4.33 -4.53
N LEU A 144 -9.13 3.09 -4.63
CA LEU A 144 -7.82 2.66 -4.17
C LEU A 144 -7.01 2.17 -5.38
N PRO A 145 -5.76 2.63 -5.56
CA PRO A 145 -4.94 2.24 -6.70
C PRO A 145 -4.22 0.92 -6.43
N ALA A 146 -4.88 -0.05 -5.80
CA ALA A 146 -4.27 -1.30 -5.34
C ALA A 146 -5.30 -2.44 -5.26
N GLU A 147 -4.79 -3.67 -5.18
CA GLU A 147 -5.53 -4.89 -4.93
C GLU A 147 -5.54 -5.19 -3.42
N MET A 148 -6.64 -4.83 -2.76
CA MET A 148 -6.79 -5.04 -1.32
C MET A 148 -7.18 -6.48 -1.04
N THR A 149 -6.49 -7.15 -0.10
CA THR A 149 -7.02 -8.41 0.44
C THR A 149 -8.32 -8.16 1.19
N THR A 150 -9.08 -9.24 1.39
CA THR A 150 -10.34 -9.18 2.12
C THR A 150 -10.18 -8.54 3.51
N MET A 151 -9.13 -8.90 4.26
CA MET A 151 -8.94 -8.38 5.61
C MET A 151 -8.42 -6.94 5.62
N SER A 152 -7.54 -6.57 4.68
CA SER A 152 -7.12 -5.17 4.51
C SER A 152 -8.31 -4.27 4.20
N GLY A 153 -9.17 -4.68 3.27
CA GLY A 153 -10.37 -3.95 2.91
C GLY A 153 -11.35 -3.81 4.08
N ARG A 154 -11.60 -4.90 4.83
CA ARG A 154 -12.44 -4.87 6.04
C ARG A 154 -11.94 -3.86 7.07
N ARG A 155 -10.62 -3.88 7.37
CA ARG A 155 -10.01 -2.94 8.32
C ARG A 155 -10.15 -1.48 7.85
N LEU A 156 -9.97 -1.21 6.56
CA LEU A 156 -10.14 0.12 6.01
C LEU A 156 -11.60 0.61 6.13
N VAL A 157 -12.58 -0.23 5.80
CA VAL A 157 -14.01 0.10 5.94
C VAL A 157 -14.37 0.39 7.40
N GLU A 158 -13.89 -0.43 8.33
CA GLU A 158 -14.11 -0.20 9.77
C GLU A 158 -13.49 1.11 10.22
N HIS A 159 -12.29 1.44 9.74
CA HIS A 159 -11.61 2.69 10.06
C HIS A 159 -12.38 3.91 9.54
N LEU A 160 -12.78 3.90 8.27
CA LEU A 160 -13.56 4.99 7.65
C LEU A 160 -14.88 5.24 8.40
N LYS A 161 -15.55 4.18 8.86
CA LYS A 161 -16.78 4.28 9.64
C LYS A 161 -16.58 4.85 11.05
N ARG A 162 -15.37 4.78 11.59
CA ARG A 162 -15.02 5.35 12.91
C ARG A 162 -14.55 6.80 12.82
N THR A 163 -14.26 7.30 11.62
CA THR A 163 -13.87 8.69 11.43
C THR A 163 -14.97 9.63 11.92
N SER A 164 -14.57 10.69 12.62
CA SER A 164 -15.50 11.65 13.21
C SER A 164 -16.51 12.18 12.18
N GLY A 165 -17.79 12.06 12.55
CA GLY A 165 -18.98 12.45 11.79
C GLY A 165 -19.26 11.64 10.51
N PHE A 166 -18.62 10.49 10.31
CA PHE A 166 -19.13 9.51 9.35
C PHE A 166 -20.61 9.16 9.65
N PRO A 167 -21.53 9.19 8.67
CA PRO A 167 -22.96 8.95 8.91
C PRO A 167 -23.24 7.54 9.46
N LYS A 168 -24.09 7.42 10.48
CA LYS A 168 -24.46 6.13 11.09
C LYS A 168 -25.01 5.10 10.08
N ASN A 169 -25.74 5.56 9.07
CA ASN A 169 -26.30 4.75 7.98
C ASN A 169 -25.44 4.78 6.69
N GLY A 170 -24.23 5.34 6.76
CA GLY A 170 -23.31 5.42 5.64
C GLY A 170 -22.82 4.03 5.19
N LYS A 171 -22.77 3.83 3.88
CA LYS A 171 -22.26 2.62 3.24
C LYS A 171 -20.91 2.93 2.61
N VAL A 172 -19.91 2.09 2.83
CA VAL A 172 -18.60 2.22 2.18
C VAL A 172 -18.49 1.14 1.12
N GLN A 173 -18.21 1.53 -0.11
CA GLN A 173 -17.83 0.67 -1.22
C GLN A 173 -16.33 0.88 -1.49
N LEU A 174 -15.55 -0.20 -1.41
CA LEU A 174 -14.17 -0.15 -1.88
C LEU A 174 -14.16 -0.41 -3.38
N ASN A 175 -13.46 0.44 -4.12
CA ASN A 175 -13.20 0.27 -5.53
C ASN A 175 -11.68 0.18 -5.72
N GLY A 176 -11.18 -1.05 -5.85
CA GLY A 176 -9.75 -1.29 -6.15
C GLY A 176 -9.41 -0.87 -7.58
N LEU A 177 -8.12 -0.97 -7.94
CA LEU A 177 -7.64 -0.74 -9.31
C LEU A 177 -8.07 0.62 -9.91
N SER A 178 -8.24 1.64 -9.06
CA SER A 178 -8.73 2.95 -9.48
C SER A 178 -7.60 3.97 -9.47
N ASN A 179 -7.55 4.85 -10.50
CA ASN A 179 -6.57 5.95 -10.64
C ASN A 179 -5.09 5.55 -10.80
N GLY A 180 -4.72 4.30 -10.53
CA GLY A 180 -3.37 3.76 -10.69
C GLY A 180 -3.28 2.30 -10.26
N TYR A 181 -2.07 1.73 -10.36
CA TYR A 181 -1.81 0.34 -9.97
C TYR A 181 -0.52 0.21 -9.16
N PHE A 182 -0.67 -0.12 -7.88
CA PHE A 182 0.40 -0.30 -6.89
C PHE A 182 0.33 -1.69 -6.25
N PHE A 183 -0.11 -2.68 -7.03
CA PHE A 183 -0.14 -4.10 -6.66
C PHE A 183 -0.96 -4.37 -5.40
N TYR A 184 -0.61 -5.42 -4.66
CA TYR A 184 -1.35 -5.93 -3.53
C TYR A 184 -1.13 -5.11 -2.24
N VAL A 185 -2.20 -4.96 -1.46
CA VAL A 185 -2.17 -4.44 -0.09
C VAL A 185 -2.76 -5.47 0.86
N THR A 186 -1.92 -5.94 1.77
CA THR A 186 -2.28 -6.99 2.74
C THR A 186 -2.19 -6.46 4.17
N THR A 187 -2.81 -7.18 5.09
CA THR A 187 -2.52 -7.00 6.51
C THR A 187 -1.11 -7.46 6.82
N GLU A 188 -0.56 -7.05 7.97
CA GLU A 188 0.75 -7.51 8.42
C GLU A 188 0.83 -9.04 8.58
N HIS A 189 -0.22 -9.66 9.13
CA HIS A 189 -0.27 -11.12 9.27
C HIS A 189 -0.23 -11.82 7.90
N GLU A 190 -1.00 -11.34 6.93
CA GLU A 190 -1.00 -11.86 5.55
C GLU A 190 0.34 -11.60 4.85
N TYR A 191 0.98 -10.46 5.09
CA TYR A 191 2.29 -10.11 4.54
C TYR A 191 3.34 -11.12 4.98
N ASN A 192 3.36 -11.42 6.28
CA ASN A 192 4.28 -12.36 6.90
C ASN A 192 4.09 -13.80 6.44
N VAL A 193 2.98 -14.14 5.78
CA VAL A 193 2.70 -15.47 5.22
C VAL A 193 3.00 -15.52 3.71
N SER A 194 2.50 -14.56 2.94
CA SER A 194 2.38 -14.65 1.47
C SER A 194 3.64 -14.29 0.68
N ASN A 195 4.52 -13.40 1.18
CA ASN A 195 5.71 -12.94 0.44
C ASN A 195 5.41 -12.39 -0.98
N THR A 196 4.18 -11.93 -1.26
CA THR A 196 3.70 -11.50 -2.60
C THR A 196 3.59 -9.98 -2.73
N VAL A 197 3.71 -9.27 -1.61
CA VAL A 197 3.27 -7.87 -1.49
C VAL A 197 4.39 -6.90 -1.81
N MET A 198 4.06 -5.83 -2.54
CA MET A 198 5.03 -4.84 -3.03
C MET A 198 5.55 -3.90 -1.93
N MET A 199 4.66 -3.27 -1.17
CA MET A 199 5.02 -2.28 -0.15
C MET A 199 4.88 -2.83 1.27
N LYS A 200 5.70 -2.32 2.20
CA LYS A 200 5.65 -2.64 3.62
C LYS A 200 5.92 -1.37 4.43
N LEU A 201 5.24 -1.24 5.55
CA LEU A 201 5.57 -0.26 6.59
C LEU A 201 6.61 -0.88 7.55
N SER A 202 7.72 -0.18 7.78
CA SER A 202 8.82 -0.60 8.66
C SER A 202 9.18 0.47 9.68
#